data_AF-A0A3D1H6N6-F1
#
_entry.id   AF-A0A3D1H6N6-F1
#
_cell.length_a   1.000
_cell.length_b   1.000
_cell.length_c   1.000
_cell.angle_alpha   90.00
_cell.angle_beta   90.00
_cell.angle_gamma   90.00
#
_symmetry.space_group_name_H-M   'P 1'
#
loop_
_entity.id
_entity.type
_entity.pdbx_description
1 polymer ?
#
loop_
_entity_poly.entity_id
_entity_poly.type
_entity_poly.pdbx_seq_one_letter_code
_entity_poly.pdbx_strand_id
1 'polypeptide(L)'
;MKLKNYAEGRWVEHKGYGFEQYNAITGDLISTASSEGLDYEAMTDYARRIGGKALRSMTFYERGFMLKKLALHLDSLKKKYYQISYLSGATKSDSWVDIDGGIGTLFTYASLRRQLGNQRFYVDGDTAKISKNNT
;
A
#
# COMPACT_ATOMS: atom_id res chain seq x y z
N MET A 1 -22.14 -4.39 -8.43
CA MET A 1 -21.81 -4.03 -7.02
C MET A 1 -21.19 -2.64 -7.00
N LYS A 2 -21.45 -1.80 -5.99
CA LYS A 2 -20.73 -0.53 -5.82
C LYS A 2 -19.41 -0.76 -5.07
N LEU A 3 -18.28 -0.51 -5.72
CA LEU A 3 -16.96 -0.60 -5.09
C LEU A 3 -16.82 0.53 -4.06
N LYS A 4 -16.47 0.17 -2.81
CA LYS A 4 -16.35 1.12 -1.71
C LYS A 4 -14.97 1.76 -1.70
N ASN A 5 -14.95 3.04 -1.34
CA ASN A 5 -13.73 3.78 -0.99
C ASN A 5 -13.43 3.58 0.50
N TYR A 6 -12.16 3.49 0.88
CA TYR A 6 -11.76 3.59 2.29
C TYR A 6 -11.27 5.02 2.56
N ALA A 7 -12.10 5.83 3.22
CA ALA A 7 -11.88 7.25 3.47
C ALA A 7 -12.12 7.56 4.94
N GLU A 8 -11.28 8.41 5.55
CA GLU A 8 -11.44 8.85 6.95
C GLU A 8 -11.58 7.69 7.97
N GLY A 9 -10.95 6.54 7.70
CA GLY A 9 -11.01 5.37 8.57
C GLY A 9 -12.26 4.48 8.40
N ARG A 10 -13.11 4.74 7.40
CA ARG A 10 -14.37 4.00 7.15
C ARG A 10 -14.54 3.62 5.67
N TRP A 11 -15.37 2.62 5.42
CA TRP A 11 -15.79 2.24 4.07
C TRP A 11 -17.00 3.06 3.62
N VAL A 12 -16.92 3.70 2.44
CA VAL A 12 -17.93 4.61 1.90
C VAL A 12 -18.29 4.19 0.48
N GLU A 13 -19.57 4.00 0.19
CA GLU A 13 -20.06 3.77 -1.17
C GLU A 13 -20.12 5.08 -1.96
N HIS A 14 -19.86 5.00 -3.26
CA HIS A 14 -19.96 6.16 -4.14
C HIS A 14 -21.42 6.57 -4.40
N LYS A 15 -21.63 7.87 -4.58
CA LYS A 15 -22.91 8.42 -5.06
C LYS A 15 -23.07 8.22 -6.57
N GLY A 16 -24.29 8.44 -7.06
CA GLY A 16 -24.61 8.32 -8.48
C GLY A 16 -24.48 6.90 -9.06
N TYR A 17 -24.41 6.85 -10.39
CA TYR A 17 -24.27 5.61 -11.18
C TYR A 17 -22.83 5.07 -11.15
N GLY A 18 -21.83 5.95 -11.10
CA GLY A 18 -20.41 5.59 -11.15
C GLY A 18 -19.94 5.09 -12.51
N PHE A 19 -18.66 4.73 -12.59
CA PHE A 19 -18.03 4.17 -13.78
C PHE A 19 -18.05 2.65 -13.71
N GLU A 20 -18.65 2.03 -14.73
CA GLU A 20 -18.74 0.58 -14.86
C GLU A 20 -17.37 -0.03 -15.17
N GLN A 21 -17.06 -1.12 -14.49
CA GLN A 21 -15.87 -1.94 -14.69
C GLN A 21 -16.30 -3.30 -15.18
N TYR A 22 -15.79 -3.71 -16.34
CA TYR A 22 -16.19 -4.92 -17.02
C TYR A 22 -15.09 -5.98 -17.01
N ASN A 23 -15.49 -7.25 -17.10
CA ASN A 23 -14.59 -8.35 -17.40
C ASN A 23 -14.13 -8.22 -18.86
N ALA A 24 -12.82 -8.08 -19.07
CA ALA A 24 -12.23 -7.89 -20.39
C ALA A 24 -12.36 -9.12 -21.31
N ILE A 25 -12.68 -10.29 -20.77
CA ILE A 25 -12.83 -11.54 -21.54
C ILE A 25 -14.29 -11.76 -21.95
N THR A 26 -15.23 -11.57 -21.03
CA THR A 26 -16.65 -11.90 -21.25
C THR A 26 -17.54 -10.68 -21.52
N GLY A 27 -17.10 -9.48 -21.14
CA GLY A 27 -17.91 -8.27 -21.16
C GLY A 27 -18.86 -8.13 -19.97
N ASP A 28 -18.87 -9.07 -19.01
CA ASP A 28 -19.76 -8.99 -17.85
C ASP A 28 -19.42 -7.82 -16.92
N LEU A 29 -20.44 -7.17 -16.37
CA LEU A 29 -20.26 -6.11 -15.38
C LEU A 29 -19.73 -6.69 -14.05
N ILE A 30 -18.57 -6.20 -13.61
CA ILE A 30 -17.97 -6.58 -12.32
C ILE A 30 -18.48 -5.66 -11.21
N SER A 31 -18.27 -4.36 -11.39
CA SER A 31 -18.59 -3.34 -10.37
C SER A 31 -18.76 -1.96 -10.98
N THR A 32 -19.23 -1.01 -10.18
CA THR A 32 -19.15 0.42 -10.46
C THR A 32 -18.20 1.07 -9.46
N ALA A 33 -17.37 2.01 -9.90
CA ALA A 33 -16.48 2.78 -9.06
C ALA A 33 -16.66 4.28 -9.30
N SER A 34 -16.57 5.09 -8.25
CA SER A 34 -16.57 6.55 -8.34
C SER A 34 -16.07 7.16 -7.03
N SER A 35 -15.62 8.40 -7.10
CA SER A 35 -15.28 9.22 -5.93
C SER A 35 -16.34 10.29 -5.64
N GLU A 36 -17.46 10.28 -6.36
CA GLU A 36 -18.53 11.26 -6.18
C GLU A 36 -19.06 11.23 -4.73
N GLY A 37 -19.06 12.40 -4.10
CA GLY A 37 -19.49 12.58 -2.71
C GLY A 37 -18.40 12.35 -1.67
N LEU A 38 -17.15 12.09 -2.06
CA LEU A 38 -16.01 12.12 -1.14
C LEU A 38 -15.58 13.56 -0.84
N ASP A 39 -15.26 13.81 0.43
CA ASP A 39 -14.65 15.06 0.89
C ASP A 39 -13.12 14.92 0.91
N TYR A 40 -12.48 15.42 -0.14
CA TYR A 40 -11.03 15.32 -0.29
C TYR A 40 -10.25 16.16 0.74
N GLU A 41 -10.84 17.25 1.23
CA GLU A 41 -10.22 18.08 2.27
C GLU A 41 -10.20 17.30 3.58
N ALA A 42 -11.34 16.77 4.01
CA ALA A 42 -11.46 15.93 5.21
C ALA A 42 -10.58 14.68 5.14
N MET A 43 -10.51 14.02 3.99
CA MET A 43 -9.63 12.86 3.77
C MET A 43 -8.16 13.22 3.98
N THR A 44 -7.72 14.35 3.42
CA THR A 44 -6.33 14.83 3.55
C THR A 44 -6.01 15.21 4.98
N ASP A 45 -6.93 15.89 5.65
CA ASP A 45 -6.79 16.30 7.05
C ASP A 45 -6.71 15.09 7.98
N TYR A 46 -7.57 14.08 7.78
CA TYR A 46 -7.49 12.82 8.51
C TYR A 46 -6.14 12.12 8.29
N ALA A 47 -5.70 12.01 7.04
CA ALA A 47 -4.42 11.38 6.69
C ALA A 47 -3.23 12.10 7.37
N ARG A 48 -3.24 13.43 7.46
CA ARG A 48 -2.16 14.22 8.07
C ARG A 48 -2.18 14.19 9.60
N ARG A 49 -3.36 14.42 10.20
CA ARG A 49 -3.52 14.58 11.65
C ARG A 49 -3.51 13.26 12.40
N ILE A 50 -4.10 12.21 11.81
CA ILE A 50 -4.21 10.89 12.43
C ILE A 50 -3.16 9.94 11.86
N GLY A 51 -3.21 9.65 10.56
CA GLY A 51 -2.31 8.68 9.91
C GLY A 51 -0.84 9.07 10.00
N GLY A 52 -0.52 10.32 9.64
CA GLY A 52 0.85 10.84 9.65
C GLY A 52 1.46 10.87 11.06
N LYS A 53 0.67 11.25 12.08
CA LYS A 53 1.12 11.22 13.47
C LYS A 53 1.46 9.80 13.92
N ALA A 54 0.57 8.83 13.64
CA ALA A 54 0.76 7.43 14.00
C ALA A 54 1.99 6.80 13.32
N LEU A 55 2.24 7.13 12.05
CA LEU A 55 3.39 6.60 11.32
C LEU A 55 4.72 7.26 11.74
N ARG A 56 4.73 8.57 11.99
CA ARG A 56 5.95 9.29 12.42
C ARG A 56 6.34 9.01 13.88
N SER A 57 5.40 8.55 14.71
CA SER A 57 5.76 8.07 16.05
C SER A 57 6.55 6.77 16.03
N MET A 58 6.53 6.01 14.93
CA MET A 58 7.26 4.75 14.77
C MET A 58 8.70 4.95 14.28
N THR A 59 9.59 4.03 14.61
CA THR A 59 10.93 3.93 14.01
C THR A 59 10.88 3.33 12.59
N PHE A 60 11.96 3.47 11.81
CA PHE A 60 12.07 2.76 10.52
C PHE A 60 12.02 1.24 10.69
N TYR A 61 12.49 0.69 11.81
CA TYR A 61 12.38 -0.74 12.11
C TYR A 61 10.92 -1.17 12.29
N GLU A 62 10.15 -0.44 13.09
CA GLU A 62 8.73 -0.74 13.33
C GLU A 62 7.93 -0.65 12.02
N ARG A 63 8.14 0.41 11.22
CA ARG A 63 7.51 0.53 9.90
C ARG A 63 7.96 -0.58 8.94
N GLY A 64 9.24 -0.96 8.94
CA GLY A 64 9.73 -2.07 8.13
C GLY A 64 9.13 -3.42 8.53
N PHE A 65 8.92 -3.67 9.83
CA PHE A 65 8.21 -4.86 10.29
C PHE A 65 6.72 -4.83 9.91
N MET A 66 6.09 -3.66 9.96
CA MET A 66 4.72 -3.47 9.49
C MET A 66 4.59 -3.81 7.99
N LEU A 67 5.52 -3.31 7.15
CA LEU A 67 5.58 -3.67 5.73
C LEU A 67 5.79 -5.18 5.52
N LYS A 68 6.68 -5.82 6.29
CA LYS A 68 6.89 -7.28 6.23
C LYS A 68 5.60 -8.04 6.58
N LYS A 69 4.89 -7.61 7.63
CA LYS A 69 3.61 -8.21 8.03
C LYS A 69 2.55 -8.05 6.94
N LEU A 70 2.48 -6.87 6.31
CA LEU A 70 1.59 -6.63 5.18
C LEU A 70 1.94 -7.54 4.00
N ALA A 71 3.21 -7.66 3.62
CA ALA A 71 3.64 -8.54 2.53
C ALA A 71 3.26 -10.01 2.77
N LEU A 72 3.48 -10.53 3.98
CA LEU A 72 3.08 -11.88 4.37
C LEU A 72 1.55 -12.07 4.31
N HIS A 73 0.79 -11.06 4.75
CA HIS A 73 -0.67 -11.11 4.68
C HIS A 73 -1.16 -11.16 3.23
N LEU A 74 -0.63 -10.30 2.36
CA LEU A 74 -0.99 -10.27 0.95
C LEU A 74 -0.59 -11.57 0.24
N ASP A 75 0.60 -12.12 0.51
CA ASP A 75 1.04 -13.40 -0.04
C ASP A 75 0.10 -14.55 0.35
N SER A 76 -0.37 -14.57 1.60
CA SER A 76 -1.33 -15.58 2.07
C SER A 76 -2.67 -15.54 1.32
N LEU A 77 -3.04 -14.39 0.76
CA LEU A 77 -4.29 -14.16 0.05
C LEU A 77 -4.15 -14.15 -1.48
N LYS A 78 -2.93 -14.28 -2.02
CA LYS A 78 -2.65 -13.95 -3.43
C LYS A 78 -3.47 -14.70 -4.46
N LYS A 79 -3.90 -15.94 -4.16
CA LYS A 79 -4.80 -16.70 -5.05
C LYS A 79 -6.09 -15.94 -5.38
N LYS A 80 -6.63 -15.15 -4.43
CA LYS A 80 -7.80 -14.29 -4.65
C LYS A 80 -7.48 -13.13 -5.60
N TYR A 81 -6.27 -12.57 -5.51
CA TYR A 81 -5.83 -11.50 -6.41
C TYR A 81 -5.68 -12.01 -7.83
N TYR A 82 -5.13 -13.22 -8.01
CA TYR A 82 -5.05 -13.85 -9.33
C TYR A 82 -6.43 -14.03 -9.97
N GLN A 83 -7.43 -14.49 -9.21
CA GLN A 83 -8.81 -14.63 -9.71
C GLN A 83 -9.38 -13.32 -10.24
N ILE A 84 -9.12 -12.20 -9.56
CA ILE A 84 -9.58 -10.87 -9.99
C ILE A 84 -8.74 -10.38 -11.18
N SER A 85 -7.43 -10.57 -11.16
CA SER A 85 -6.52 -10.16 -12.24
C SER A 85 -6.87 -10.82 -13.58
N TYR A 86 -7.32 -12.08 -13.57
CA TYR A 86 -7.80 -12.73 -14.81
C TYR A 86 -8.97 -11.99 -15.47
N LEU A 87 -9.80 -11.27 -14.71
CA LEU A 87 -10.89 -10.48 -15.27
C LEU A 87 -10.39 -9.29 -16.09
N SER A 88 -9.12 -8.89 -15.96
CA SER A 88 -8.50 -7.88 -16.82
C SER A 88 -7.99 -8.46 -18.14
N GLY A 89 -8.17 -9.77 -18.40
CA GLY A 89 -7.63 -10.46 -19.56
C GLY A 89 -6.15 -10.83 -19.45
N ALA A 90 -5.51 -10.56 -18.30
CA ALA A 90 -4.11 -10.88 -18.08
C ALA A 90 -3.86 -12.40 -18.06
N THR A 91 -2.75 -12.84 -18.66
CA THR A 91 -2.30 -14.21 -18.47
C THR A 91 -1.76 -14.41 -17.06
N LYS A 92 -1.45 -15.66 -16.70
CA LYS A 92 -0.82 -15.95 -15.41
C LYS A 92 0.54 -15.25 -15.26
N SER A 93 1.35 -15.22 -16.32
CA SER A 93 2.66 -14.56 -16.29
C SER A 93 2.53 -13.05 -16.12
N ASP A 94 1.57 -12.42 -16.79
CA ASP A 94 1.33 -10.98 -16.66
C ASP A 94 0.86 -10.64 -15.24
N SER A 95 -0.09 -11.42 -14.72
CA SER A 95 -0.60 -11.26 -13.34
C SER A 95 0.47 -11.49 -12.28
N TRP A 96 1.45 -12.36 -12.55
CA TRP A 96 2.57 -12.60 -11.65
C TRP A 96 3.45 -11.36 -11.46
N VAL A 97 3.65 -10.55 -12.52
CA VAL A 97 4.42 -9.31 -12.44
C VAL A 97 3.73 -8.29 -11.53
N ASP A 98 2.42 -8.12 -11.64
CA ASP A 98 1.67 -7.18 -10.79
C ASP A 98 1.56 -7.67 -9.34
N ILE A 99 1.15 -8.93 -9.15
CA ILE A 99 0.84 -9.48 -7.83
C ILE A 99 2.10 -9.86 -7.06
N ASP A 100 2.88 -10.81 -7.57
CA ASP A 100 4.07 -11.29 -6.86
C ASP A 100 5.20 -10.24 -6.94
N GLY A 101 5.29 -9.47 -8.02
CA GLY A 101 6.22 -8.34 -8.11
C GLY A 101 5.90 -7.21 -7.11
N GLY A 102 4.61 -6.86 -6.93
CA GLY A 102 4.19 -5.90 -5.90
C GLY A 102 4.46 -6.39 -4.47
N ILE A 103 4.15 -7.66 -4.18
CA ILE A 103 4.46 -8.29 -2.88
C ILE A 103 5.97 -8.34 -2.63
N GLY A 104 6.76 -8.72 -3.65
CA GLY A 104 8.22 -8.73 -3.58
C GLY A 104 8.79 -7.34 -3.29
N THR A 105 8.23 -6.31 -3.91
CA THR A 105 8.60 -4.91 -3.65
C THR A 105 8.36 -4.53 -2.19
N LEU A 106 7.25 -4.94 -1.57
CA LEU A 106 7.03 -4.73 -0.13
C LEU A 106 8.08 -5.42 0.74
N PHE A 107 8.50 -6.64 0.40
CA PHE A 107 9.60 -7.31 1.11
C PHE A 107 10.92 -6.57 0.97
N THR A 108 11.24 -6.07 -0.23
CA THR A 108 12.43 -5.26 -0.49
C THR A 108 12.43 -4.01 0.38
N TYR A 109 11.35 -3.22 0.37
CA TYR A 109 11.24 -2.02 1.22
C TYR A 109 11.25 -2.35 2.71
N ALA A 110 10.63 -3.46 3.13
CA ALA A 110 10.69 -3.92 4.51
C ALA A 110 12.14 -4.23 4.95
N SER A 111 12.99 -4.71 4.04
CA SER A 111 14.39 -5.04 4.33
C SER A 111 15.28 -3.81 4.56
N LEU A 112 14.96 -2.67 3.92
CA LEU A 112 15.70 -1.40 4.04
C LEU A 112 15.75 -0.87 5.47
N ARG A 113 14.84 -1.32 6.34
CA ARG A 113 14.89 -0.99 7.77
C ARG A 113 16.27 -1.24 8.39
N ARG A 114 17.00 -2.27 7.94
CA ARG A 114 18.36 -2.61 8.42
C ARG A 114 19.38 -1.52 8.11
N GLN A 115 19.21 -0.81 6.99
CA GLN A 115 20.08 0.29 6.57
C GLN A 115 19.67 1.60 7.25
N LEU A 116 18.36 1.83 7.43
CA LEU A 116 17.82 3.07 8.00
C LEU A 116 17.95 3.15 9.53
N GLY A 117 18.23 2.04 10.21
CA GLY A 117 18.43 1.99 11.65
C GLY A 117 17.14 2.04 12.47
N ASN A 118 17.23 1.75 13.77
CA ASN A 118 16.08 1.75 14.68
C ASN A 118 15.80 3.15 15.26
N GLN A 119 15.58 4.12 14.38
CA GLN A 119 15.32 5.52 14.75
C GLN A 119 14.11 6.07 14.00
N ARG A 120 13.58 7.20 14.45
CA ARG A 120 12.46 7.92 13.81
C ARG A 120 12.92 8.89 12.71
N PHE A 121 14.22 9.18 12.68
CA PHE A 121 14.89 10.05 11.71
C PHE A 121 16.07 9.30 11.11
N TYR A 122 16.50 9.74 9.93
CA TYR A 122 17.66 9.22 9.23
C TYR A 122 18.75 10.28 9.24
N VAL A 123 19.99 9.89 9.54
CA VAL A 123 21.15 10.79 9.47
C VAL A 123 21.72 10.65 8.08
N ASP A 124 21.77 11.76 7.35
CA ASP A 124 22.38 11.80 6.02
C ASP A 124 23.90 11.97 6.14
N GLY A 125 24.64 11.18 5.36
CA GLY A 125 26.10 11.12 5.37
C GLY A 125 26.71 10.04 6.26
N ASP A 126 27.98 9.75 6.00
CA ASP A 126 28.76 8.78 6.77
C ASP A 126 29.19 9.34 8.12
N THR A 127 29.43 8.45 9.08
CA THR A 127 29.99 8.84 10.37
C THR A 127 31.40 9.41 10.18
N ALA A 128 31.59 10.70 10.47
CA ALA A 128 32.89 11.35 10.43
C ALA A 128 33.74 10.92 11.63
N LYS A 129 34.94 10.41 11.37
CA LYS A 129 35.89 10.02 12.42
C LYS A 129 36.64 11.25 12.94
N ILE A 130 36.29 11.72 14.13
CA ILE A 130 36.87 12.95 14.73
C ILE A 130 38.14 12.71 15.55
N SER A 131 38.46 11.47 15.92
CA SER A 131 39.72 11.11 16.55
C SER A 131 40.17 9.70 16.14
N LYS A 132 41.48 9.42 16.22
CA LYS A 132 42.04 8.13 15.81
C LYS A 132 41.45 6.96 16.62
N ASN A 133 41.03 7.22 17.87
CA ASN A 133 40.62 6.23 18.87
C ASN A 133 39.14 6.29 19.29
N ASN A 134 38.30 7.16 18.69
CA ASN A 134 36.90 7.39 19.13
C ASN A 134 36.75 7.85 20.61
N THR A 135 37.82 8.44 21.14
CA THR A 135 37.91 9.24 22.39
C THR A 135 38.46 10.61 22.02
#